data_AF-A0A8K0IJ53-F1
#
_entry.id   AF-A0A8K0IJ53-F1
#
_cell.length_a   1.000
_cell.length_b   1.000
_cell.length_c   1.000
_cell.angle_alpha   90.00
_cell.angle_beta   90.00
_cell.angle_gamma   90.00
#
_symmetry.space_group_name_H-M   'P 1'
#
loop_
_entity.id
_entity.type
_entity.pdbx_description
1 polymer ?
#
loop_
_entity_poly.entity_id
_entity_poly.type
_entity_poly.pdbx_seq_one_letter_code
_entity_poly.pdbx_strand_id
1 'polypeptide(L)'
;MPLLLQMDSPSNGKLKLNKPFRFENFWLTIAGFKDLIMDWRNKEPTTSDPASNLILKLPSLRSHLKAWNQSHVGNILLQKDKLLHRIDNLDVEEETRNLSSAEKEERIKMKEKLDTLLYQEETLWKQRAHIKWLRDGDQNTKLFHLWASNRKRKNLILDIYHQRVPILDNRQIHDCFREHFKQLLGNSEQPCITAN
;
A
#
# COMPACT_ATOMS: atom_id res chain seq x y z
N MET A 1 -6.45 22.66 -25.27
CA MET A 1 -5.29 21.90 -25.79
C MET A 1 -5.14 20.62 -24.97
N PRO A 2 -4.94 19.44 -25.60
CA PRO A 2 -4.80 18.16 -24.90
C PRO A 2 -3.47 18.07 -24.12
N LEU A 3 -3.49 17.41 -22.96
CA LEU A 3 -2.28 17.04 -22.22
C LEU A 3 -1.66 15.79 -22.87
N LEU A 4 -0.40 15.89 -23.28
CA LEU A 4 0.34 14.76 -23.82
C LEU A 4 1.14 14.10 -22.68
N LEU A 5 0.96 12.80 -22.51
CA LEU A 5 1.54 12.01 -21.44
C LEU A 5 2.58 11.07 -22.03
N GLN A 6 3.83 11.19 -21.58
CA GLN A 6 4.94 10.34 -22.04
C GLN A 6 5.24 9.30 -20.95
N MET A 7 5.35 8.02 -21.36
CA MET A 7 5.50 6.87 -20.44
C MET A 7 6.85 6.15 -20.59
N ASP A 8 7.75 6.65 -21.44
CA ASP A 8 9.02 5.97 -21.77
C ASP A 8 10.15 6.33 -20.78
N SER A 9 10.97 5.33 -20.41
CA SER A 9 12.24 5.49 -19.67
C SER A 9 13.43 5.53 -20.64
N PRO A 10 14.58 6.24 -20.41
CA PRO A 10 15.37 6.39 -19.16
C PRO A 10 15.83 7.87 -18.89
N SER A 11 16.54 8.34 -17.84
CA SER A 11 17.71 7.87 -17.09
C SER A 11 17.77 8.42 -15.64
N ASN A 12 18.20 7.58 -14.68
CA ASN A 12 18.85 7.91 -13.40
C ASN A 12 18.49 9.23 -12.66
N GLY A 13 17.20 9.46 -12.44
CA GLY A 13 16.74 10.38 -11.39
C GLY A 13 15.73 9.68 -10.51
N LYS A 14 16.08 9.33 -9.26
CA LYS A 14 15.09 8.87 -8.27
C LYS A 14 14.19 10.06 -7.90
N LEU A 15 13.14 10.33 -8.69
CA LEU A 15 12.09 11.26 -8.31
C LEU A 15 11.49 10.77 -6.98
N LYS A 16 11.69 11.55 -5.91
CA LYS A 16 11.08 11.29 -4.60
C LYS A 16 9.58 11.59 -4.67
N LEU A 17 8.83 10.70 -5.32
CA LEU A 17 7.37 10.71 -5.28
C LEU A 17 6.92 10.42 -3.84
N ASN A 18 6.12 11.32 -3.26
CA ASN A 18 5.44 11.06 -2.00
C ASN A 18 4.59 9.79 -2.16
N LYS A 19 4.92 8.73 -1.42
CA LYS A 19 4.18 7.48 -1.49
C LYS A 19 2.75 7.73 -1.00
N PRO A 20 1.72 7.53 -1.86
CA PRO A 20 0.34 7.68 -1.41
C PRO A 20 0.05 6.63 -0.34
N PHE A 21 -0.81 7.00 0.61
CA PHE A 21 -1.34 6.01 1.54
C PHE A 21 -2.14 4.97 0.78
N ARG A 22 -1.90 3.70 1.11
CA ARG A 22 -2.64 2.57 0.56
C ARG A 22 -3.06 1.71 1.74
N PHE A 23 -4.34 1.37 1.75
CA PHE A 23 -4.85 0.34 2.63
C PHE A 23 -4.27 -0.99 2.18
N GLU A 24 -3.71 -1.78 3.09
CA GLU A 24 -3.22 -3.13 2.77
C GLU A 24 -4.24 -4.16 3.28
N ASN A 25 -4.72 -5.05 2.41
CA ASN A 25 -5.84 -5.94 2.72
C ASN A 25 -5.54 -6.92 3.86
N PHE A 26 -4.28 -7.32 4.02
CA PHE A 26 -3.88 -8.22 5.09
C PHE A 26 -4.07 -7.60 6.48
N TRP A 27 -4.23 -6.28 6.62
CA TRP A 27 -4.55 -5.68 7.92
C TRP A 27 -5.84 -6.26 8.52
N LEU A 28 -6.77 -6.71 7.67
CA LEU A 28 -8.01 -7.36 8.09
C LEU A 28 -7.79 -8.72 8.78
N THR A 29 -6.64 -9.36 8.57
CA THR A 29 -6.32 -10.67 9.18
C THR A 29 -5.56 -10.51 10.50
N ILE A 30 -5.21 -9.29 10.88
CA ILE A 30 -4.44 -9.01 12.11
C ILE A 30 -5.42 -8.76 13.26
N ALA A 31 -5.20 -9.46 14.38
CA ALA A 31 -5.95 -9.23 15.61
C ALA A 31 -5.82 -7.77 16.08
N GLY A 32 -6.92 -7.19 16.56
CA GLY A 32 -6.95 -5.79 17.02
C GLY A 32 -7.16 -4.75 15.91
N PHE A 33 -7.10 -5.11 14.62
CA PHE A 33 -7.41 -4.16 13.55
C PHE A 33 -8.87 -3.70 13.60
N LYS A 34 -9.82 -4.62 13.82
CA LYS A 34 -11.25 -4.29 13.92
C LYS A 34 -11.54 -3.36 15.09
N ASP A 35 -10.89 -3.61 16.22
CA ASP A 35 -11.06 -2.80 17.44
C ASP A 35 -10.56 -1.38 17.20
N LEU A 36 -9.41 -1.22 16.53
CA LEU A 36 -8.88 0.09 16.14
C LEU A 36 -9.85 0.88 15.26
N ILE A 37 -10.54 0.22 14.31
CA ILE A 37 -11.55 0.87 13.47
C ILE A 37 -12.79 1.25 14.29
N MET A 38 -13.22 0.40 15.22
CA MET A 38 -14.35 0.69 16.10
C MET A 38 -14.05 1.88 17.02
N ASP A 39 -12.86 1.92 17.60
CA ASP A 39 -12.40 3.03 18.45
C ASP A 39 -12.35 4.35 17.68
N TRP A 40 -11.89 4.32 16.43
CA TRP A 40 -11.95 5.49 15.55
C TRP A 40 -13.39 5.91 15.24
N ARG A 41 -14.26 4.94 14.94
CA ARG A 41 -15.66 5.19 14.55
C ARG A 41 -16.46 5.83 15.68
N ASN A 42 -16.23 5.38 16.92
CA ASN A 42 -16.97 5.81 18.10
C ASN A 42 -16.57 7.20 18.62
N LYS A 43 -15.56 7.85 18.01
CA LYS A 43 -15.22 9.25 18.33
C LYS A 43 -16.39 10.17 18.00
N GLU A 44 -16.59 11.20 18.82
CA GLU A 44 -17.73 12.12 18.68
C GLU A 44 -17.84 12.71 17.27
N PRO A 45 -19.08 12.93 16.78
CA PRO A 45 -19.30 13.55 15.48
C PRO A 45 -18.84 15.01 15.49
N THR A 46 -18.05 15.41 14.49
CA THR A 46 -17.57 16.81 14.36
C THR A 46 -18.64 17.73 13.75
N THR A 47 -19.63 17.16 13.06
CA THR A 47 -20.68 17.92 12.36
C THR A 47 -21.97 17.11 12.35
N SER A 48 -23.10 17.80 12.24
CA SER A 48 -24.44 17.20 12.12
C SER A 48 -24.62 16.42 10.81
N ASP A 49 -23.97 16.86 9.72
CA ASP A 49 -23.98 16.15 8.43
C ASP A 49 -23.07 14.90 8.44
N PRO A 50 -23.62 13.70 8.21
CA PRO A 50 -22.84 12.45 8.17
C PRO A 50 -21.75 12.43 7.09
N ALA A 51 -21.98 13.04 5.92
CA ALA A 51 -21.02 13.01 4.81
C ALA A 51 -19.78 13.87 5.12
N SER A 52 -19.99 15.10 5.58
CA SER A 52 -18.93 16.00 6.03
C SER A 52 -18.13 15.40 7.17
N ASN A 53 -18.82 14.76 8.12
CA ASN A 53 -18.18 14.11 9.25
C ASN A 53 -17.27 12.95 8.83
N LEU A 54 -17.67 12.16 7.82
CA LEU A 54 -16.81 11.13 7.23
C LEU A 54 -15.56 11.75 6.60
N ILE A 55 -15.72 12.78 5.77
CA ILE A 55 -14.59 13.45 5.08
C ILE A 55 -13.59 14.01 6.08
N LEU A 56 -14.06 14.63 7.18
CA LEU A 56 -13.21 15.18 8.23
C LEU A 56 -12.52 14.09 9.07
N LYS A 57 -13.16 12.94 9.26
CA LYS A 57 -12.59 11.82 10.04
C LYS A 57 -11.60 10.95 9.26
N LEU A 58 -11.65 10.92 7.93
CA LEU A 58 -10.76 10.12 7.07
C LEU A 58 -9.27 10.46 7.23
N PRO A 59 -8.84 11.74 7.29
CA PRO A 59 -7.44 12.09 7.58
C PRO A 59 -6.97 11.57 8.95
N SER A 60 -7.84 11.62 9.97
CA SER A 60 -7.55 11.08 11.30
C SER A 60 -7.39 9.57 11.26
N LEU A 61 -8.27 8.86 10.54
CA LEU A 61 -8.16 7.41 10.32
C LEU A 61 -6.84 7.04 9.64
N ARG A 62 -6.50 7.76 8.57
CA ARG A 62 -5.25 7.55 7.83
C ARG A 62 -4.03 7.68 8.75
N SER A 63 -4.00 8.68 9.61
CA SER A 63 -2.91 8.88 10.56
C SER A 63 -2.85 7.77 11.62
N HIS A 64 -3.99 7.37 12.18
CA HIS A 64 -4.07 6.25 13.12
C HIS A 64 -3.60 4.93 12.49
N LEU A 65 -4.07 4.61 11.28
CA LEU A 65 -3.66 3.41 10.55
C LEU A 65 -2.17 3.41 10.22
N LYS A 66 -1.61 4.57 9.85
CA LYS A 66 -0.17 4.69 9.57
C LYS A 66 0.66 4.45 10.84
N ALA A 67 0.25 5.02 11.97
CA ALA A 67 0.93 4.84 13.25
C ALA A 67 0.83 3.38 13.73
N TRP A 68 -0.36 2.77 13.65
CA TRP A 68 -0.57 1.37 14.01
C TRP A 68 0.21 0.42 13.11
N ASN A 69 0.24 0.64 11.79
CA ASN A 69 1.04 -0.19 10.89
C ASN A 69 2.54 -0.06 11.20
N GLN A 70 3.02 1.11 11.64
CA GLN A 70 4.41 1.29 12.04
C GLN A 70 4.75 0.57 13.35
N SER A 71 3.85 0.59 14.33
CA SER A 71 4.10 0.00 15.66
C SER A 71 3.84 -1.50 15.72
N HIS A 72 2.78 -1.99 15.06
CA HIS A 72 2.27 -3.35 15.22
C HIS A 72 2.73 -4.30 14.11
N VAL A 73 2.73 -3.81 12.86
CA VAL A 73 3.05 -4.62 11.68
C VAL A 73 4.52 -4.45 11.28
N GLY A 74 5.00 -3.22 11.25
CA GLY A 74 6.33 -2.89 10.75
C GLY A 74 6.53 -3.27 9.29
N ASN A 75 7.76 -3.66 8.93
CA ASN A 75 8.09 -4.13 7.59
C ASN A 75 8.06 -5.66 7.55
N ILE A 76 6.97 -6.23 7.02
CA ILE A 76 6.75 -7.67 6.87
C ILE A 76 7.91 -8.34 6.11
N LEU A 77 8.44 -7.69 5.06
CA LEU A 77 9.55 -8.24 4.27
C LEU A 77 10.81 -8.38 5.11
N LEU A 78 11.10 -7.38 5.95
CA LEU A 78 12.24 -7.41 6.86
C LEU A 78 12.05 -8.44 7.98
N GLN A 79 10.83 -8.60 8.49
CA GLN A 79 10.55 -9.62 9.51
C GLN A 79 10.69 -11.02 8.93
N LYS A 80 10.21 -11.25 7.70
CA LYS A 80 10.37 -12.51 6.98
C LYS A 80 11.85 -12.87 6.81
N ASP A 81 12.65 -11.92 6.32
CA ASP A 81 14.09 -12.10 6.10
C ASP A 81 14.83 -12.48 7.39
N LYS A 82 14.51 -11.80 8.49
CA LYS A 82 15.06 -12.13 9.82
C LYS A 82 14.69 -13.54 10.29
N LEU A 83 13.44 -13.97 10.07
CA LEU A 83 13.00 -15.32 10.45
C LEU A 83 13.69 -16.38 9.60
N LEU A 84 13.78 -16.17 8.28
CA LEU A 84 14.48 -17.08 7.38
C LEU A 84 15.95 -17.24 7.78
N HIS A 85 16.66 -16.14 8.03
CA HIS A 85 18.04 -16.19 8.51
C HIS A 85 18.18 -16.92 9.85
N ARG A 86 17.23 -16.74 10.78
CA ARG A 86 17.29 -17.44 12.07
C ARG A 86 17.01 -18.94 11.93
N ILE A 87 16.07 -19.32 11.08
CA ILE A 87 15.78 -20.74 10.78
C ILE A 87 17.00 -21.38 10.10
N ASP A 88 17.60 -20.71 9.12
CA ASP A 88 18.80 -21.17 8.42
C ASP A 88 19.97 -21.39 9.40
N ASN A 89 20.20 -20.45 10.33
CA ASN A 89 21.20 -20.63 11.38
C ASN A 89 20.93 -21.86 12.27
N LEU A 90 19.66 -22.09 12.64
CA LEU A 90 19.30 -23.27 13.44
C LEU A 90 19.48 -24.58 12.65
N ASP A 91 19.25 -24.55 11.34
CA ASP A 91 19.43 -25.70 10.45
C ASP A 91 20.93 -26.04 10.31
N VAL A 92 21.80 -25.03 10.17
CA VAL A 92 23.27 -25.20 10.19
C VAL A 92 23.78 -25.68 11.56
N GLU A 93 23.22 -25.18 12.65
CA GLU A 93 23.55 -25.65 14.00
C GLU A 93 23.16 -27.12 14.19
N GLU A 94 22.06 -27.58 13.60
CA GLU A 94 21.59 -28.98 13.64
C GLU A 94 22.55 -29.95 12.94
N GLU A 95 23.27 -29.49 11.91
CA GLU A 95 24.32 -30.28 11.23
C GLU A 95 25.58 -30.48 12.09
N THR A 96 25.82 -29.58 13.05
CA THR A 96 27.02 -29.60 13.90
C THR A 96 26.77 -30.13 15.30
N ARG A 97 25.55 -29.93 15.85
CA ARG A 97 25.11 -30.50 17.13
C ARG A 97 23.62 -30.84 17.10
N ASN A 98 23.21 -31.75 17.98
CA ASN A 98 21.78 -31.93 18.24
C ASN A 98 21.17 -30.69 18.92
N LEU A 99 20.04 -30.21 18.39
CA LEU A 99 19.26 -29.11 18.98
C LEU A 99 18.60 -29.54 20.30
N SER A 100 18.56 -28.62 21.25
CA SER A 100 17.80 -28.76 22.50
C SER A 100 16.29 -28.78 22.24
N SER A 101 15.53 -29.38 23.15
CA SER A 101 14.06 -29.36 23.10
C SER A 101 13.49 -27.94 23.00
N ALA A 102 14.09 -26.98 23.72
CA ALA A 102 13.69 -25.57 23.67
C ALA A 102 13.92 -24.92 22.30
N GLU A 103 15.02 -25.27 21.61
CA GLU A 103 15.38 -24.72 20.30
C GLU A 103 14.49 -25.32 19.20
N LYS A 104 14.10 -26.59 19.35
CA LYS A 104 13.12 -27.23 18.46
C LYS A 104 11.74 -26.57 18.58
N GLU A 105 11.30 -26.27 19.79
CA GLU A 105 10.06 -25.54 20.04
C GLU A 105 10.12 -24.10 19.47
N GLU A 106 11.25 -23.41 19.63
CA GLU A 106 11.47 -22.09 19.04
C GLU A 106 11.37 -22.15 17.50
N ARG A 107 12.00 -23.16 16.87
CA ARG A 107 11.95 -23.38 15.41
C ARG A 107 10.51 -23.58 14.92
N ILE A 108 9.70 -24.36 15.64
CA ILE A 108 8.29 -24.59 15.28
C ILE A 108 7.52 -23.25 15.27
N LYS A 109 7.63 -22.47 16.36
CA LYS A 109 6.97 -21.14 16.45
C LYS A 109 7.44 -20.18 15.38
N MET A 110 8.73 -20.22 15.02
CA MET A 110 9.28 -19.38 13.95
C MET A 110 8.72 -19.78 12.58
N LYS A 111 8.54 -21.08 12.31
CA LYS A 111 7.93 -21.57 11.07
C LYS A 111 6.45 -21.16 10.97
N GLU A 112 5.67 -21.31 12.04
CA GLU A 112 4.27 -20.85 12.08
C GLU A 112 4.14 -19.34 11.82
N LYS A 113 5.05 -18.56 12.42
CA LYS A 113 5.10 -17.11 12.18
C LYS A 113 5.51 -16.80 10.74
N LEU A 114 6.44 -17.55 10.17
CA LEU A 114 6.85 -17.41 8.77
C LEU A 114 5.68 -17.68 7.82
N ASP A 115 4.90 -18.73 8.04
CA ASP A 115 3.71 -19.05 7.24
C ASP A 115 2.70 -17.91 7.26
N THR A 116 2.49 -17.32 8.44
CA THR A 116 1.62 -16.15 8.60
C THR A 116 2.13 -14.95 7.79
N LEU A 117 3.44 -14.67 7.82
CA LEU A 117 4.03 -13.57 7.06
C LEU A 117 3.99 -13.83 5.54
N LEU A 118 4.17 -15.07 5.11
CA LEU A 118 4.07 -15.46 3.69
C LEU A 118 2.66 -15.23 3.17
N TYR A 119 1.63 -15.59 3.93
CA TYR A 119 0.23 -15.32 3.58
C TYR A 119 -0.07 -13.81 3.47
N GLN A 120 0.45 -13.02 4.41
CA GLN A 120 0.30 -11.55 4.37
C GLN A 120 1.01 -10.94 3.14
N GLU A 121 2.21 -11.41 2.84
CA GLU A 121 2.97 -11.01 1.67
C GLU A 121 2.23 -11.36 0.37
N GLU A 122 1.72 -12.58 0.25
CA GLU A 122 0.93 -13.02 -0.90
C GLU A 122 -0.29 -12.11 -1.10
N THR A 123 -1.04 -11.83 -0.03
CA THR A 123 -2.21 -10.94 -0.05
C THR A 123 -1.85 -9.54 -0.53
N LEU A 124 -0.72 -9.00 -0.06
CA LEU A 124 -0.20 -7.69 -0.47
C LEU A 124 0.18 -7.68 -1.96
N TRP A 125 0.82 -8.72 -2.48
CA TRP A 125 1.18 -8.79 -3.90
C TRP A 125 -0.03 -9.00 -4.80
N LYS A 126 -1.01 -9.82 -4.39
CA LYS A 126 -2.30 -9.97 -5.07
C LYS A 126 -3.01 -8.61 -5.20
N GLN A 127 -3.08 -7.86 -4.10
CA GLN A 127 -3.70 -6.53 -4.08
C GLN A 127 -2.98 -5.55 -5.03
N ARG A 128 -1.64 -5.54 -5.03
CA ARG A 128 -0.84 -4.64 -5.88
C ARG A 128 -0.88 -5.02 -7.36
N ALA A 129 -0.96 -6.30 -7.68
CA ALA A 129 -1.11 -6.80 -9.04
C ALA A 129 -2.50 -6.49 -9.60
N HIS A 130 -3.52 -6.34 -8.74
CA HIS A 130 -4.92 -6.10 -9.11
C HIS A 130 -5.46 -7.23 -10.02
N ILE A 131 -5.00 -8.45 -9.79
CA ILE A 131 -5.41 -9.65 -10.51
C ILE A 131 -6.55 -10.30 -9.72
N LYS A 132 -7.76 -10.31 -10.29
CA LYS A 132 -8.94 -10.95 -9.68
C LYS A 132 -9.12 -12.41 -10.10
N TRP A 133 -8.45 -12.86 -11.16
CA TRP A 133 -8.79 -14.08 -11.91
C TRP A 133 -7.83 -15.26 -11.71
N LEU A 134 -6.72 -15.10 -10.98
CA LEU A 134 -5.91 -16.26 -10.64
C LEU A 134 -6.69 -17.06 -9.58
N ARG A 135 -7.23 -18.21 -9.99
CA ARG A 135 -7.77 -19.22 -9.08
C ARG A 135 -6.68 -19.54 -8.05
N ASP A 136 -7.03 -19.63 -6.78
CA ASP A 136 -6.13 -19.78 -5.61
C ASP A 136 -5.26 -21.06 -5.57
N GLY A 137 -4.87 -21.59 -6.73
CA GLY A 137 -4.08 -22.82 -6.87
C GLY A 137 -2.58 -22.62 -7.06
N ASP A 138 -2.09 -21.39 -7.28
CA ASP A 138 -0.66 -21.13 -7.46
C ASP A 138 -0.20 -20.02 -6.50
N GLN A 139 0.58 -20.38 -5.47
CA GLN A 139 1.24 -19.48 -4.49
C GLN A 139 2.35 -18.64 -5.14
N ASN A 140 2.28 -18.41 -6.44
CA ASN A 140 3.36 -17.87 -7.24
C ASN A 140 3.44 -16.35 -7.10
N THR A 141 4.02 -15.91 -5.98
CA THR A 141 4.36 -14.52 -5.70
C THR A 141 5.14 -13.88 -6.84
N LYS A 142 6.02 -14.62 -7.54
CA LYS A 142 6.84 -14.10 -8.66
C LYS A 142 5.98 -13.53 -9.80
N LEU A 143 4.87 -14.19 -10.15
CA LEU A 143 3.94 -13.66 -11.14
C LEU A 143 3.32 -12.35 -10.65
N PHE A 144 2.80 -12.32 -9.43
CA PHE A 144 2.22 -11.10 -8.85
C PHE A 144 3.23 -9.96 -8.76
N HIS A 145 4.50 -10.24 -8.40
CA HIS A 145 5.58 -9.27 -8.42
C HIS A 145 5.81 -8.67 -9.81
N LEU A 146 5.87 -9.52 -10.85
CA LEU A 146 6.09 -9.07 -12.23
C LEU A 146 4.94 -8.17 -12.69
N TRP A 147 3.70 -8.57 -12.44
CA TRP A 147 2.52 -7.80 -12.81
C TRP A 147 2.42 -6.47 -12.04
N ALA A 148 2.63 -6.49 -10.73
CA ALA A 148 2.64 -5.28 -9.91
C ALA A 148 3.75 -4.31 -10.36
N SER A 149 4.92 -4.82 -10.70
CA SER A 149 6.05 -4.02 -11.20
C SER A 149 5.75 -3.42 -12.58
N ASN A 150 5.18 -4.21 -13.49
CA ASN A 150 4.76 -3.74 -14.81
C ASN A 150 3.68 -2.65 -14.70
N ARG A 151 2.67 -2.83 -13.84
CA ARG A 151 1.65 -1.82 -13.60
C ARG A 151 2.24 -0.56 -12.97
N LYS A 152 3.17 -0.70 -12.02
CA LYS A 152 3.88 0.44 -11.42
C LYS A 152 4.66 1.22 -12.48
N ARG A 153 5.33 0.54 -13.40
CA ARG A 153 6.06 1.15 -14.52
C ARG A 153 5.11 1.87 -15.48
N LYS A 154 4.03 1.21 -15.91
CA LYS A 154 3.02 1.81 -16.81
C LYS A 154 2.32 3.03 -16.21
N ASN A 155 2.06 3.02 -14.90
CA ASN A 155 1.36 4.11 -14.22
C ASN A 155 2.30 5.21 -13.71
N LEU A 156 3.61 5.09 -13.93
CA LEU A 156 4.57 6.11 -13.54
C LEU A 156 4.57 7.21 -14.60
N ILE A 157 3.99 8.35 -14.24
CA ILE A 157 4.09 9.58 -15.04
C ILE A 157 5.44 10.22 -14.66
N LEU A 158 6.36 10.30 -15.62
CA LEU A 158 7.68 10.90 -15.43
C LEU A 158 7.65 12.40 -15.75
N ASP A 159 7.03 12.73 -16.88
CA ASP A 159 6.86 14.09 -17.36
C ASP A 159 5.50 14.24 -18.07
N ILE A 160 5.05 15.48 -18.14
CA ILE A 160 3.90 15.86 -18.97
C ILE A 160 4.32 17.02 -19.86
N TYR A 161 3.75 17.08 -21.06
CA TYR A 161 3.90 18.25 -21.93
C TYR A 161 2.66 19.13 -21.82
N HIS A 162 2.86 20.34 -21.31
CA HIS A 162 1.85 21.39 -21.36
C HIS A 162 2.35 22.51 -22.25
N GLN A 163 1.61 22.83 -23.32
CA GLN A 163 1.97 23.90 -24.27
C GLN A 163 3.39 23.77 -24.86
N ARG A 164 3.84 22.52 -25.14
CA ARG A 164 5.20 22.18 -25.63
C ARG A 164 6.35 22.41 -24.65
N VAL A 165 6.06 22.69 -23.38
CA VAL A 165 7.07 22.72 -22.31
C VAL A 165 7.02 21.39 -21.52
N PRO A 166 8.14 20.67 -21.38
CA PRO A 166 8.21 19.48 -20.54
C PRO A 166 8.21 19.89 -19.06
N ILE A 167 7.26 19.36 -18.29
CA ILE A 167 7.18 19.55 -16.84
C ILE A 167 7.59 18.25 -16.17
N LEU A 168 8.67 18.29 -15.40
CA LEU A 168 9.22 17.13 -14.68
C LEU A 168 8.94 17.16 -13.17
N ASP A 169 8.57 18.32 -12.62
CA ASP A 169 8.27 18.44 -11.19
C ASP A 169 6.87 17.94 -10.86
N ASN A 170 6.77 17.08 -9.85
CA ASN A 170 5.53 16.41 -9.46
C ASN A 170 4.46 17.38 -8.94
N ARG A 171 4.87 18.49 -8.30
CA ARG A 171 3.91 19.54 -7.88
C ARG A 171 3.34 20.27 -9.10
N GLN A 172 4.21 20.65 -10.03
CA GLN A 172 3.80 21.31 -11.27
C GLN A 172 2.93 20.41 -12.15
N ILE A 173 3.24 19.11 -12.22
CA ILE A 173 2.41 18.10 -12.89
C ILE A 173 0.99 18.10 -12.28
N HIS A 174 0.90 18.03 -10.95
CA HIS A 174 -0.39 18.02 -10.24
C HIS A 174 -1.20 19.30 -10.47
N ASP A 175 -0.57 20.47 -10.39
CA ASP A 175 -1.23 21.76 -10.60
C ASP A 175 -1.69 21.92 -12.05
N CYS A 176 -0.90 21.48 -13.02
CA CYS A 176 -1.26 21.46 -14.43
C CYS A 176 -2.48 20.57 -14.70
N PHE A 177 -2.51 19.35 -14.15
CA PHE A 177 -3.69 18.48 -14.23
C PHE A 177 -4.92 19.13 -13.59
N ARG A 178 -4.76 19.70 -12.40
CA ARG A 178 -5.85 20.35 -11.68
C ARG A 178 -6.44 21.49 -12.51
N GLU A 179 -5.60 22.34 -13.07
CA GLU A 179 -6.03 23.49 -13.87
C GLU A 179 -6.66 23.06 -15.20
N HIS A 180 -6.05 22.09 -15.89
CA HIS A 180 -6.61 21.54 -17.12
C HIS A 180 -8.01 20.94 -16.92
N PHE A 181 -8.20 20.12 -15.88
CA PHE A 181 -9.50 19.51 -15.62
C PHE A 181 -10.53 20.49 -15.05
N LYS A 182 -10.11 21.51 -14.29
CA LYS A 182 -11.00 22.62 -13.92
C LYS A 182 -11.53 23.35 -15.14
N GLN A 183 -10.65 23.68 -16.09
CA GLN A 183 -11.02 24.34 -17.34
C GLN A 183 -11.89 23.44 -18.23
N LEU A 184 -11.60 22.14 -18.27
CA LEU A 184 -12.32 21.16 -19.09
C LEU A 184 -13.73 20.85 -18.55
N LEU A 185 -13.85 20.67 -17.23
CA LEU A 185 -15.12 20.31 -16.58
C LEU A 185 -15.98 21.53 -16.23
N GLY A 186 -15.41 22.74 -16.37
CA GLY A 186 -16.07 24.01 -16.08
C GLY A 186 -16.13 24.34 -14.58
N ASN A 187 -16.33 25.62 -14.28
CA ASN A 187 -16.69 26.07 -12.94
C ASN A 187 -18.20 25.86 -12.79
N SER A 188 -18.64 24.99 -11.88
CA SER A 188 -20.05 24.92 -11.54
C SER A 188 -20.45 26.20 -10.80
N GLU A 189 -21.10 27.14 -11.49
CA GLU A 189 -21.66 28.35 -10.86
C GLU A 189 -22.97 28.08 -10.08
N GLN A 190 -23.44 26.83 -10.04
CA GLN A 190 -24.65 26.46 -9.29
C GLN A 190 -24.40 25.25 -8.37
N PRO A 191 -24.55 25.41 -7.04
CA PRO A 191 -24.64 24.28 -6.13
C PRO A 191 -25.99 23.58 -6.33
N CYS A 192 -26.03 22.59 -7.20
CA CYS A 192 -27.19 21.72 -7.36
C CYS A 192 -27.23 20.65 -6.25
N ILE A 193 -27.60 21.06 -5.04
CA ILE A 193 -28.15 20.16 -4.02
C ILE A 193 -29.31 20.89 -3.31
N THR A 194 -30.49 20.88 -3.91
CA THR A 194 -31.74 21.03 -3.16
C THR A 194 -32.19 19.63 -2.77
N ALA A 195 -31.99 19.27 -1.51
CA ALA A 195 -32.63 18.11 -0.90
C ALA A 195 -34.11 18.47 -0.64
N ASN A 196 -35.03 17.73 -1.27
CA ASN A 196 -36.41 17.59 -0.81
C ASN A 196 -36.52 16.32 0.03
#